data_AF-A0A167LXE9-F1
#
_entry.id   AF-A0A167LXE9-F1
#
_cell.length_a   1.000
_cell.length_b   1.000
_cell.length_c   1.000
_cell.angle_alpha   90.00
_cell.angle_beta   90.00
_cell.angle_gamma   90.00
#
_symmetry.space_group_name_H-M   'P 1'
#
loop_
_entity.id
_entity.type
_entity.pdbx_description
1 polymer ?
#
loop_
_entity_poly.entity_id
_entity_poly.type
_entity_poly.pdbx_seq_one_letter_code
_entity_poly.pdbx_strand_id
1 'polypeptide(L)'
;MRLSNLCVWLLCTDAFILYEMRLSNLCVWLLCTDAFILYEIRLSNLCVWLLCTDAFILYEIRLSNLCVWLLCTDAFNLYEIRLSNLCVWLLCTDAINLYEIRLSNLCVWLLCTDAFILYEIRLSNLCVWLLCTDAIILLKSVYPIYAFILYEIRLSNLCVWLLFTDAFNLYEIRLSNLCVWLLCTDAIILYEIRLSNLCVWLLCTDAFIVYEIRLSNLCVWLLCTDAIILLKSVYPICVSGCCAQMQLFS
;
A
#
# COMPACT_ATOMS: atom_id res chain seq x y z
N MET A 1 38.64 8.02 10.45
CA MET A 1 37.86 8.39 9.25
C MET A 1 36.40 8.15 9.55
N ARG A 2 35.54 9.16 9.45
CA ARG A 2 34.09 8.94 9.44
C ARG A 2 33.72 8.69 7.98
N LEU A 3 33.46 7.44 7.63
CA LEU A 3 32.82 7.16 6.35
C LEU A 3 31.43 7.82 6.43
N SER A 4 31.16 8.84 5.62
CA SER A 4 29.83 9.46 5.58
C SER A 4 28.92 8.69 4.63
N ASN A 5 29.49 8.17 3.55
CA ASN A 5 28.78 7.50 2.47
C ASN A 5 29.42 6.16 2.17
N LEU A 6 28.60 5.13 1.98
CA LEU A 6 29.02 3.81 1.52
C LEU A 6 28.23 3.43 0.28
N CYS A 7 28.93 3.02 -0.78
CA CYS A 7 28.33 2.44 -1.98
C CYS A 7 28.88 1.02 -2.14
N VAL A 8 27.98 0.04 -2.27
CA VAL A 8 28.33 -1.37 -2.48
C VAL A 8 27.76 -1.83 -3.81
N TRP A 9 28.61 -2.50 -4.59
CA TRP A 9 28.24 -3.15 -5.84
C TRP A 9 28.79 -4.57 -5.78
N LEU A 10 27.90 -5.57 -5.80
CA LEU A 10 28.29 -6.98 -5.88
C LEU A 10 27.50 -7.67 -6.98
N LEU A 11 28.14 -8.62 -7.63
CA LEU A 11 27.47 -9.46 -8.62
C LEU A 11 26.59 -10.47 -7.88
N CYS A 12 27.19 -11.39 -7.15
CA CYS A 12 26.47 -12.42 -6.38
C CYS A 12 27.03 -12.50 -4.96
N THR A 13 26.15 -12.75 -3.99
CA THR A 13 26.54 -13.08 -2.61
C THR A 13 25.43 -13.87 -1.96
N ASP A 14 25.76 -14.92 -1.20
CA ASP A 14 24.74 -15.69 -0.49
C ASP A 14 23.94 -14.77 0.45
N ALA A 15 24.63 -13.92 1.23
CA ALA A 15 23.97 -12.89 2.02
C ALA A 15 24.74 -11.57 2.03
N PHE A 16 24.00 -10.46 2.02
CA PHE A 16 24.50 -9.13 2.37
C PHE A 16 23.91 -8.72 3.71
N ILE A 17 24.76 -8.63 4.74
CA ILE A 17 24.30 -8.35 6.10
C ILE A 17 25.09 -7.20 6.72
N LEU A 18 24.39 -6.22 7.29
CA LEU A 18 24.99 -5.17 8.12
C LEU A 18 24.33 -5.10 9.49
N TYR A 19 25.17 -4.92 10.51
CA TYR A 19 24.78 -4.78 11.90
C TYR A 19 25.31 -3.47 12.48
N GLU A 20 24.49 -2.80 13.29
CA GLU A 20 24.89 -1.68 14.15
C GLU A 20 25.62 -0.52 13.43
N MET A 21 25.24 -0.23 12.19
CA MET A 21 25.90 0.80 11.40
C MET A 21 25.32 2.20 11.62
N ARG A 22 26.20 3.20 11.58
CA ARG A 22 25.84 4.63 11.51
C ARG A 22 26.61 5.32 10.41
N LEU A 23 25.91 5.73 9.35
CA LEU A 23 26.46 6.48 8.22
C LEU A 23 25.46 7.59 7.84
N SER A 24 25.86 8.51 6.97
CA SER A 24 24.91 9.45 6.37
C SER A 24 24.11 8.76 5.26
N ASN A 25 24.81 8.08 4.33
CA ASN A 25 24.16 7.47 3.18
C ASN A 25 24.71 6.07 2.90
N LEU A 26 23.81 5.17 2.50
CA LEU A 26 24.13 3.84 2.01
C LEU A 26 23.42 3.60 0.68
N CYS A 27 24.18 3.21 -0.34
CA CYS A 27 23.66 2.76 -1.63
C CYS A 27 24.13 1.33 -1.88
N VAL A 28 23.21 0.40 -2.16
CA VAL A 28 23.54 -0.99 -2.44
C VAL A 28 22.94 -1.43 -3.76
N TRP A 29 23.77 -2.06 -4.59
CA TRP A 29 23.40 -2.67 -5.85
C TRP A 29 23.88 -4.12 -5.85
N LEU A 30 22.96 -5.07 -5.88
CA LEU A 30 23.27 -6.50 -5.98
C LEU A 30 22.51 -7.10 -7.17
N LEU A 31 23.20 -7.92 -7.97
CA LEU A 31 22.49 -8.68 -9.00
C LEU A 31 21.72 -9.83 -8.34
N CYS A 32 22.41 -10.69 -7.59
CA CYS A 32 21.77 -11.82 -6.92
C CYS A 32 22.21 -11.92 -5.45
N THR A 33 21.26 -12.10 -4.55
CA THR A 33 21.57 -12.50 -3.17
C THR A 33 20.44 -13.27 -2.52
N ASP A 34 20.73 -14.36 -1.82
CA ASP A 34 19.66 -15.09 -1.13
C ASP A 34 19.05 -14.20 -0.03
N ALA A 35 19.87 -13.42 0.68
CA ALA A 35 19.38 -12.52 1.72
C ALA A 35 20.05 -11.15 1.78
N PHE A 36 19.25 -10.09 1.76
CA PHE A 36 19.65 -8.74 2.15
C PHE A 36 19.08 -8.40 3.53
N ILE A 37 19.95 -8.23 4.53
CA ILE A 37 19.53 -8.02 5.92
C ILE A 37 20.23 -6.81 6.53
N LEU A 38 19.44 -5.89 7.08
CA LEU A 38 19.95 -4.78 7.88
C LEU A 38 19.34 -4.81 9.28
N TYR A 39 20.20 -4.69 10.28
CA TYR A 39 19.80 -4.72 11.68
C TYR A 39 20.40 -3.54 12.46
N GLU A 40 19.55 -2.82 13.21
CA GLU A 40 19.95 -1.69 14.08
C GLU A 40 20.71 -0.55 13.35
N ILE A 41 20.24 -0.19 12.15
CA ILE A 41 20.90 0.82 11.31
C ILE A 41 20.35 2.22 11.56
N ARG A 42 21.26 3.22 11.57
CA ARG A 42 20.89 4.64 11.51
C ARG A 42 21.54 5.33 10.32
N LEU A 43 20.70 5.83 9.40
CA LEU A 43 21.11 6.52 8.18
C LEU A 43 20.34 7.82 8.01
N SER A 44 20.81 8.70 7.14
CA SER A 44 19.93 9.73 6.55
C SER A 44 19.19 9.12 5.36
N ASN A 45 19.90 8.49 4.43
CA ASN A 45 19.31 7.88 3.25
C ASN A 45 19.81 6.46 3.00
N LEU A 46 18.90 5.61 2.53
CA LEU A 46 19.19 4.25 2.05
C LEU A 46 18.56 4.06 0.67
N CYS A 47 19.38 3.68 -0.31
CA CYS A 47 18.93 3.30 -1.64
C CYS A 47 19.36 1.85 -1.91
N VAL A 48 18.43 0.97 -2.24
CA VAL A 48 18.73 -0.43 -2.53
C VAL A 48 18.13 -0.82 -3.87
N TRP A 49 18.97 -1.46 -4.70
CA TRP A 49 18.62 -2.05 -5.98
C TRP A 49 19.04 -3.51 -5.99
N LEU A 50 18.06 -4.43 -6.04
CA LEU A 50 18.31 -5.87 -6.15
C LEU A 50 17.60 -6.41 -7.38
N LEU A 51 18.29 -7.20 -8.19
CA LEU A 51 17.64 -7.88 -9.30
C LEU A 51 16.91 -9.13 -8.78
N CYS A 52 17.61 -10.02 -8.08
CA CYS A 52 17.01 -11.21 -7.50
C CYS A 52 17.41 -11.33 -6.02
N THR A 53 16.43 -11.52 -5.15
CA THR A 53 16.70 -11.90 -3.75
C THR A 53 15.59 -12.74 -3.14
N ASP A 54 15.91 -13.77 -2.36
CA ASP A 54 14.84 -14.53 -1.71
C ASP A 54 14.25 -13.70 -0.56
N ALA A 55 15.09 -13.00 0.21
CA ALA A 55 14.65 -12.21 1.36
C ALA A 55 15.30 -10.82 1.44
N PHE A 56 14.46 -9.78 1.46
CA PHE A 56 14.83 -8.44 1.88
C PHE A 56 14.26 -8.14 3.27
N ILE A 57 15.14 -7.93 4.27
CA ILE A 57 14.73 -7.75 5.67
C ILE A 57 15.40 -6.52 6.27
N LEU A 58 14.58 -5.63 6.81
CA LEU A 58 15.04 -4.52 7.64
C LEU A 58 14.44 -4.63 9.05
N TYR A 59 15.30 -4.51 10.06
CA TYR A 59 14.89 -4.59 11.46
C TYR A 59 15.51 -3.43 12.27
N GLU A 60 14.67 -2.74 13.07
CA GLU A 60 15.08 -1.63 13.94
C GLU A 60 15.81 -0.48 13.22
N ILE A 61 15.28 -0.04 12.09
CA ILE A 61 15.92 1.00 11.27
C ILE A 61 15.39 2.39 11.60
N ARG A 62 16.30 3.36 11.65
CA ARG A 62 15.97 4.80 11.68
C ARG A 62 16.64 5.51 10.52
N LEU A 63 15.84 6.07 9.62
CA LEU A 63 16.32 6.80 8.46
C LEU A 63 15.42 7.97 8.09
N SER A 64 15.87 8.88 7.23
CA SER A 64 14.98 9.92 6.69
C SER A 64 14.26 9.40 5.45
N ASN A 65 15.01 8.84 4.48
CA ASN A 65 14.46 8.36 3.21
C ASN A 65 14.97 6.96 2.85
N LEU A 66 14.04 6.08 2.46
CA LEU A 66 14.32 4.75 1.97
C LEU A 66 13.72 4.60 0.57
N CYS A 67 14.57 4.26 -0.39
CA CYS A 67 14.17 3.90 -1.74
C CYS A 67 14.60 2.45 -2.01
N VAL A 68 13.64 1.59 -2.36
CA VAL A 68 13.92 0.19 -2.70
C VAL A 68 13.36 -0.14 -4.08
N TRP A 69 14.19 -0.80 -4.88
CA TRP A 69 13.86 -1.34 -6.19
C TRP A 69 14.23 -2.82 -6.22
N LEU A 70 13.23 -3.70 -6.25
CA LEU A 70 13.43 -5.15 -6.40
C LEU A 70 12.72 -5.65 -7.65
N LEU A 71 13.41 -6.44 -8.45
CA LEU A 71 12.79 -7.07 -9.61
C LEU A 71 12.09 -8.37 -9.20
N CYS A 72 12.81 -9.32 -8.62
CA CYS A 72 12.25 -10.58 -8.14
C CYS A 72 12.59 -10.75 -6.66
N THR A 73 11.58 -10.92 -5.82
CA THR A 73 11.79 -11.15 -4.38
C THR A 73 10.74 -12.03 -3.75
N ASP A 74 11.11 -13.10 -3.05
CA ASP A 74 10.08 -13.92 -2.41
C ASP A 74 9.48 -13.19 -1.20
N ALA A 75 10.31 -12.57 -0.36
CA ALA A 75 9.85 -11.87 0.84
C ALA A 75 10.49 -10.49 1.04
N PHE A 76 9.64 -9.46 1.17
CA PHE A 76 10.03 -8.11 1.60
C PHE A 76 9.46 -7.82 2.99
N ASN A 77 10.33 -7.71 3.99
CA ASN A 77 9.91 -7.54 5.37
C ASN A 77 10.54 -6.32 6.04
N LEU A 78 9.70 -5.48 6.65
CA LEU A 78 10.11 -4.33 7.45
C LEU A 78 9.56 -4.45 8.87
N TYR A 79 10.44 -4.38 9.86
CA TYR A 79 10.08 -4.46 11.28
C TYR A 79 10.63 -3.27 12.06
N GLU A 80 9.76 -2.64 12.85
CA GLU A 80 10.13 -1.56 13.78
C GLU A 80 10.84 -0.36 13.13
N ILE A 81 10.33 0.07 11.97
CA ILE A 81 10.97 1.12 11.18
C ILE A 81 10.44 2.50 11.54
N ARG A 82 11.35 3.48 11.65
CA ARG A 82 11.01 4.91 11.73
C ARG A 82 11.67 5.67 10.60
N LEU A 83 10.86 6.22 9.72
CA LEU A 83 11.35 7.01 8.59
C LEU A 83 10.43 8.15 8.18
N SER A 84 10.90 9.10 7.39
CA SER A 84 10.03 10.15 6.86
C SER A 84 9.35 9.68 5.57
N ASN A 85 10.13 9.17 4.61
CA ASN A 85 9.63 8.77 3.29
C ASN A 85 10.11 7.38 2.88
N LEU A 86 9.17 6.54 2.44
CA LEU A 86 9.43 5.22 1.88
C LEU A 86 8.87 5.14 0.47
N CYS A 87 9.75 4.82 -0.48
CA CYS A 87 9.39 4.54 -1.87
C CYS A 87 9.82 3.10 -2.20
N VAL A 88 8.87 2.26 -2.60
CA VAL A 88 9.09 0.85 -2.91
C VAL A 88 8.57 0.55 -4.32
N TRP A 89 9.44 -0.04 -5.14
CA TRP A 89 9.15 -0.52 -6.48
C TRP A 89 9.46 -2.01 -6.54
N LEU A 90 8.42 -2.82 -6.74
CA LEU A 90 8.53 -4.28 -6.77
C LEU A 90 7.84 -4.80 -8.03
N LEU A 91 8.56 -5.60 -8.82
CA LEU A 91 7.99 -6.19 -10.02
C LEU A 91 7.29 -7.51 -9.70
N CYS A 92 8.01 -8.49 -9.17
CA CYS A 92 7.47 -9.78 -8.77
C CYS A 92 7.83 -10.02 -7.31
N THR A 93 6.82 -10.14 -6.44
CA THR A 93 7.06 -10.43 -5.03
C THR A 93 5.97 -11.29 -4.41
N ASP A 94 6.32 -12.41 -3.78
CA ASP A 94 5.29 -13.28 -3.19
C ASP A 94 4.67 -12.58 -1.96
N ALA A 95 5.50 -12.08 -1.03
CA ALA A 95 5.01 -11.48 0.20
C ALA A 95 5.71 -10.16 0.56
N ILE A 96 4.90 -9.18 0.97
CA ILE A 96 5.35 -7.93 1.58
C ILE A 96 4.73 -7.81 2.96
N ASN A 97 5.53 -7.73 4.01
CA ASN A 97 5.05 -7.54 5.38
C ASN A 97 5.72 -6.34 6.03
N LEU A 98 4.93 -5.33 6.41
CA LEU A 98 5.44 -4.23 7.23
C LEU A 98 4.76 -4.24 8.60
N TYR A 99 5.57 -4.22 9.66
CA TYR A 99 5.14 -4.35 11.04
C TYR A 99 5.71 -3.22 11.89
N GLU A 100 4.84 -2.56 12.66
CA GLU A 100 5.21 -1.46 13.59
C GLU A 100 5.97 -0.31 12.93
N ILE A 101 5.47 0.16 11.78
CA ILE A 101 6.11 1.24 11.02
C ILE A 101 5.55 2.60 11.42
N ARG A 102 6.44 3.58 11.60
CA ARG A 102 6.06 4.99 11.71
C ARG A 102 6.70 5.78 10.59
N LEU A 103 5.86 6.34 9.72
CA LEU A 103 6.36 7.15 8.63
C LEU A 103 5.41 8.27 8.19
N SER A 104 5.89 9.23 7.40
CA SER A 104 5.05 10.33 6.92
C SER A 104 4.42 10.01 5.56
N ASN A 105 5.22 9.55 4.59
CA ASN A 105 4.76 9.26 3.23
C ASN A 105 5.21 7.88 2.74
N LEU A 106 4.26 7.06 2.31
CA LEU A 106 4.48 5.74 1.70
C LEU A 106 4.02 5.78 0.24
N CYS A 107 4.93 5.48 -0.67
CA CYS A 107 4.63 5.25 -2.08
C CYS A 107 5.04 3.82 -2.45
N VAL A 108 4.09 3.03 -2.92
CA VAL A 108 4.32 1.63 -3.33
C VAL A 108 3.83 1.43 -4.75
N TRP A 109 4.70 0.83 -5.56
CA TRP A 109 4.41 0.38 -6.93
C TRP A 109 4.65 -1.13 -6.97
N LEU A 110 3.58 -1.91 -7.13
CA LEU A 110 3.65 -3.36 -7.29
C LEU A 110 3.07 -3.76 -8.65
N LEU A 111 3.80 -4.60 -9.39
CA LEU A 111 3.26 -5.19 -10.61
C LEU A 111 2.55 -6.51 -10.32
N CYS A 112 3.25 -7.47 -9.72
CA CYS A 112 2.74 -8.79 -9.36
C CYS A 112 3.07 -9.07 -7.90
N THR A 113 2.05 -9.22 -7.06
CA THR A 113 2.26 -9.60 -5.64
C THR A 113 1.16 -10.48 -5.09
N ASP A 114 1.52 -11.59 -4.44
CA ASP A 114 0.50 -12.48 -3.86
C ASP A 114 -0.09 -11.88 -2.58
N ALA A 115 0.75 -11.35 -1.69
CA ALA A 115 0.31 -10.72 -0.45
C ALA A 115 1.05 -9.42 -0.10
N PHE A 116 0.29 -8.36 0.19
CA PHE A 116 0.80 -7.13 0.81
C PHE A 116 0.11 -6.88 2.16
N ILE A 117 0.85 -7.04 3.25
CA ILE A 117 0.33 -6.96 4.62
C ILE A 117 0.97 -5.81 5.37
N LEU A 118 0.11 -4.97 5.96
CA LEU A 118 0.50 -3.86 6.81
C LEU A 118 -0.14 -3.98 8.20
N TYR A 119 0.70 -4.03 9.23
CA TYR A 119 0.30 -4.16 10.62
C TYR A 119 0.87 -3.05 11.50
N GLU A 120 0.01 -2.44 12.33
CA GLU A 120 0.38 -1.35 13.26
C GLU A 120 1.14 -0.19 12.61
N ILE A 121 0.65 0.27 11.46
CA ILE A 121 1.25 1.37 10.71
C ILE A 121 0.71 2.72 11.17
N ARG A 122 1.61 3.68 11.41
CA ARG A 122 1.27 5.11 11.55
C ARG A 122 1.81 5.86 10.36
N LEU A 123 0.91 6.40 9.55
CA LEU A 123 1.22 7.06 8.29
C LEU A 123 0.38 8.33 8.12
N SER A 124 0.88 9.31 7.36
CA SER A 124 0.06 10.47 6.96
C SER A 124 -0.49 10.28 5.55
N ASN A 125 0.36 9.92 4.59
CA ASN A 125 -0.04 9.79 3.19
C ASN A 125 0.34 8.43 2.60
N LEU A 126 -0.63 7.76 2.00
CA LEU A 126 -0.43 6.49 1.30
C LEU A 126 -0.78 6.63 -0.18
N CYS A 127 0.17 6.28 -1.04
CA CYS A 127 -0.05 6.14 -2.48
C CYS A 127 0.30 4.71 -2.90
N VAL A 128 -0.64 4.01 -3.50
CA VAL A 128 -0.47 2.62 -3.94
C VAL A 128 -0.86 2.48 -5.41
N TRP A 129 0.05 1.92 -6.20
CA TRP A 129 -0.12 1.60 -7.61
C TRP A 129 0.07 0.10 -7.80
N LEU A 130 -0.97 -0.56 -8.31
CA LEU A 130 -1.07 -2.01 -8.30
C LEU A 130 -1.66 -2.48 -9.62
N LEU A 131 -0.96 -3.42 -10.27
CA LEU A 131 -1.45 -4.01 -11.52
C LEU A 131 -2.20 -5.31 -11.25
N CYS A 132 -1.50 -6.31 -10.69
CA CYS A 132 -2.02 -7.63 -10.40
C CYS A 132 -1.61 -8.02 -8.98
N THR A 133 -2.57 -8.21 -8.09
CA THR A 133 -2.29 -8.73 -6.75
C THR A 133 -3.39 -9.66 -6.32
N ASP A 134 -3.01 -10.76 -5.69
CA ASP A 134 -3.99 -11.65 -5.09
C ASP A 134 -4.61 -10.96 -3.88
N ALA A 135 -3.81 -10.54 -2.88
CA ALA A 135 -4.33 -9.93 -1.66
C ALA A 135 -3.55 -8.71 -1.16
N ILE A 136 -4.28 -7.69 -0.70
CA ILE A 136 -3.72 -6.52 -0.01
C ILE A 136 -4.51 -6.27 1.26
N ILE A 137 -3.83 -6.38 2.39
CA ILE A 137 -4.44 -6.46 3.70
C ILE A 137 -3.80 -5.45 4.64
N LEU A 138 -4.61 -4.49 5.10
CA LEU A 138 -4.21 -3.48 6.09
C LEU A 138 -5.09 -3.65 7.33
N LEU A 139 -4.62 -4.49 8.25
CA LEU A 139 -5.42 -4.96 9.37
C LEU A 139 -4.64 -4.94 10.70
N LYS A 140 -5.40 -5.07 11.79
CA LYS A 140 -4.91 -5.48 13.11
C LYS A 140 -5.03 -7.00 13.37
N SER A 141 -5.53 -7.78 12.40
CA SER A 141 -5.70 -9.25 12.46
C SER A 141 -5.78 -9.82 11.04
N VAL A 142 -5.31 -11.05 10.77
CA VAL A 142 -5.06 -11.55 9.39
C VAL A 142 -6.05 -12.66 9.00
N TYR A 143 -6.67 -12.53 7.81
CA TYR A 143 -7.26 -13.63 7.03
C TYR A 143 -7.02 -13.37 5.53
N PRO A 144 -6.55 -14.36 4.73
CA PRO A 144 -6.31 -14.18 3.30
C PRO A 144 -7.62 -14.25 2.51
N ILE A 145 -7.88 -13.24 1.69
CA ILE A 145 -8.94 -13.18 0.68
C ILE A 145 -8.35 -12.41 -0.50
N TYR A 146 -8.73 -12.76 -1.72
CA TYR A 146 -8.37 -12.03 -2.93
C TYR A 146 -9.00 -10.62 -2.93
N ALA A 147 -8.43 -9.67 -2.20
CA ALA A 147 -9.09 -8.40 -1.92
C ALA A 147 -8.12 -7.31 -1.48
N PHE A 148 -8.46 -6.06 -1.78
CA PHE A 148 -7.91 -4.88 -1.10
C PHE A 148 -8.77 -4.58 0.13
N ILE A 149 -8.21 -4.74 1.33
CA ILE A 149 -8.93 -4.56 2.60
C ILE A 149 -8.20 -3.56 3.49
N LEU A 150 -8.94 -2.52 3.90
CA LEU A 150 -8.50 -1.56 4.92
C LEU A 150 -9.42 -1.63 6.13
N TYR A 151 -8.85 -1.75 7.33
CA TYR A 151 -9.60 -1.77 8.59
C TYR A 151 -9.00 -0.83 9.64
N GLU A 152 -9.85 -0.07 10.34
CA GLU A 152 -9.48 0.80 11.48
C GLU A 152 -8.41 1.88 11.19
N ILE A 153 -8.32 2.36 9.96
CA ILE A 153 -7.24 3.27 9.55
C ILE A 153 -7.58 4.74 9.76
N ARG A 154 -6.54 5.51 10.15
CA ARG A 154 -6.55 6.97 10.22
C ARG A 154 -5.35 7.54 9.48
N LEU A 155 -5.58 8.20 8.34
CA LEU A 155 -4.55 8.89 7.54
C LEU A 155 -5.08 10.26 7.11
N SER A 156 -4.24 11.14 6.58
CA SER A 156 -4.72 12.35 5.91
C SER A 156 -5.21 12.01 4.49
N ASN A 157 -4.39 11.30 3.73
CA ASN A 157 -4.67 11.05 2.32
C ASN A 157 -4.40 9.60 1.93
N LEU A 158 -5.30 9.05 1.13
CA LEU A 158 -5.14 7.75 0.51
C LEU A 158 -5.43 7.86 -1.00
N CYS A 159 -4.46 7.47 -1.81
CA CYS A 159 -4.60 7.35 -3.25
C CYS A 159 -4.35 5.89 -3.66
N VAL A 160 -5.32 5.27 -4.32
CA VAL A 160 -5.22 3.89 -4.78
C VAL A 160 -5.50 3.83 -6.28
N TRP A 161 -4.61 3.15 -7.01
CA TRP A 161 -4.79 2.78 -8.40
C TRP A 161 -4.70 1.26 -8.50
N LEU A 162 -5.83 0.60 -8.77
CA LEU A 162 -5.88 -0.85 -9.05
C LEU A 162 -6.40 -1.08 -10.45
N LEU A 163 -5.76 -2.00 -11.18
CA LEU A 163 -6.30 -2.47 -12.46
C LEU A 163 -7.36 -3.54 -12.22
N PHE A 164 -7.03 -4.60 -11.48
CA PHE A 164 -7.93 -5.72 -11.22
C PHE A 164 -7.88 -6.12 -9.74
N THR A 165 -9.05 -6.36 -9.14
CA THR A 165 -9.18 -6.97 -7.81
C THR A 165 -10.58 -7.54 -7.63
N ASP A 166 -10.74 -8.70 -6.99
CA ASP A 166 -12.08 -9.26 -6.79
C ASP A 166 -12.91 -8.40 -5.83
N ALA A 167 -12.28 -7.80 -4.81
CA ALA A 167 -12.99 -6.90 -3.89
C ALA A 167 -12.15 -5.72 -3.39
N PHE A 168 -12.80 -4.56 -3.27
CA PHE A 168 -12.28 -3.38 -2.59
C PHE A 168 -13.12 -3.05 -1.35
N ASN A 169 -12.57 -3.35 -0.17
CA ASN A 169 -13.29 -3.28 1.09
C ASN A 169 -12.64 -2.26 2.04
N LEU A 170 -13.44 -1.31 2.52
CA LEU A 170 -13.05 -0.34 3.53
C LEU A 170 -13.96 -0.47 4.76
N TYR A 171 -13.35 -0.59 5.94
CA TYR A 171 -14.04 -0.71 7.22
C TYR A 171 -13.49 0.30 8.24
N GLU A 172 -14.38 1.08 8.86
CA GLU A 172 -14.06 1.99 9.97
C GLU A 172 -12.95 3.02 9.66
N ILE A 173 -12.97 3.57 8.45
CA ILE A 173 -11.91 4.44 7.96
C ILE A 173 -12.17 5.90 8.28
N ARG A 174 -11.12 6.63 8.71
CA ARG A 174 -11.13 8.10 8.83
C ARG A 174 -10.01 8.72 8.01
N LEU A 175 -10.37 9.48 6.98
CA LEU A 175 -9.43 10.15 6.07
C LEU A 175 -9.82 11.60 5.86
N SER A 176 -8.92 12.45 5.36
CA SER A 176 -9.34 13.74 4.78
C SER A 176 -9.74 13.53 3.32
N ASN A 177 -8.89 12.86 2.55
CA ASN A 177 -9.09 12.63 1.13
C ASN A 177 -8.90 11.16 0.76
N LEU A 178 -9.80 10.65 -0.08
CA LEU A 178 -9.71 9.35 -0.70
C LEU A 178 -9.86 9.50 -2.22
N CYS A 179 -8.85 9.08 -2.96
CA CYS A 179 -8.87 8.99 -4.42
C CYS A 179 -8.68 7.54 -4.84
N VAL A 180 -9.64 6.98 -5.57
CA VAL A 180 -9.62 5.60 -6.02
C VAL A 180 -9.80 5.56 -7.54
N TRP A 181 -8.90 4.87 -8.21
CA TRP A 181 -8.99 4.54 -9.62
C TRP A 181 -8.99 3.03 -9.75
N LEU A 182 -10.10 2.50 -10.24
CA LEU A 182 -10.36 1.08 -10.38
C LEU A 182 -10.79 0.80 -11.82
N LEU A 183 -10.09 -0.09 -12.51
CA LEU A 183 -10.56 -0.54 -13.82
C LEU A 183 -11.69 -1.56 -13.63
N CYS A 184 -11.41 -2.72 -13.06
CA CYS A 184 -12.44 -3.74 -12.81
C CYS A 184 -12.36 -4.32 -11.40
N THR A 185 -13.52 -4.48 -10.76
CA THR A 185 -13.64 -5.22 -9.49
C THR A 185 -15.01 -5.82 -9.30
N ASP A 186 -15.13 -7.04 -8.76
CA ASP A 186 -16.45 -7.66 -8.58
C ASP A 186 -17.26 -6.88 -7.54
N ALA A 187 -16.64 -6.47 -6.43
CA ALA A 187 -17.36 -5.76 -5.36
C ALA A 187 -16.57 -4.60 -4.73
N ILE A 188 -17.28 -3.50 -4.46
CA ILE A 188 -16.83 -2.44 -3.58
C ILE A 188 -17.72 -2.39 -2.34
N ILE A 189 -17.12 -2.55 -1.17
CA ILE A 189 -17.84 -2.50 0.11
C ILE A 189 -17.26 -1.42 1.02
N LEU A 190 -18.12 -0.48 1.42
CA LEU A 190 -17.76 0.62 2.31
C LEU A 190 -18.60 0.56 3.59
N TYR A 191 -17.93 0.39 4.73
CA TYR A 191 -18.55 0.31 6.04
C TYR A 191 -17.98 1.37 7.00
N GLU A 192 -18.86 2.23 7.53
CA GLU A 192 -18.52 3.28 8.50
C GLU A 192 -17.36 4.19 8.09
N ILE A 193 -17.48 4.82 6.92
CA ILE A 193 -16.42 5.67 6.37
C ILE A 193 -16.67 7.14 6.69
N ARG A 194 -15.64 7.83 7.18
CA ARG A 194 -15.65 9.29 7.38
C ARG A 194 -14.52 9.94 6.60
N LEU A 195 -14.87 10.83 5.68
CA LEU A 195 -13.91 11.61 4.92
C LEU A 195 -14.40 13.01 4.61
N SER A 196 -13.51 13.88 4.15
CA SER A 196 -13.90 15.19 3.60
C SER A 196 -14.21 15.08 2.12
N ASN A 197 -13.31 14.47 1.34
CA ASN A 197 -13.43 14.41 -0.12
C ASN A 197 -13.23 12.99 -0.66
N LEU A 198 -14.20 12.53 -1.46
CA LEU A 198 -14.16 11.24 -2.16
C LEU A 198 -14.11 11.46 -3.67
N CYS A 199 -13.09 10.93 -4.33
CA CYS A 199 -13.00 10.85 -5.78
C CYS A 199 -12.86 9.39 -6.20
N VAL A 200 -13.85 8.85 -6.92
CA VAL A 200 -13.81 7.48 -7.45
C VAL A 200 -13.95 7.51 -8.96
N TRP A 201 -13.03 6.84 -9.64
CA TRP A 201 -13.09 6.52 -11.06
C TRP A 201 -13.16 5.01 -11.18
N LEU A 202 -14.28 4.50 -11.67
CA LEU A 202 -14.56 3.07 -11.75
C LEU A 202 -15.11 2.73 -13.13
N LEU A 203 -14.42 1.85 -13.86
CA LEU A 203 -14.89 1.41 -15.17
C LEU A 203 -15.99 0.35 -15.02
N CYS A 204 -15.71 -0.75 -14.33
CA CYS A 204 -16.65 -1.86 -14.17
C CYS A 204 -16.68 -2.38 -12.73
N THR A 205 -17.88 -2.56 -12.15
CA THR A 205 -18.07 -3.40 -10.96
C THR A 205 -19.43 -4.08 -10.93
N ASP A 206 -19.50 -5.29 -10.38
CA ASP A 206 -20.79 -5.97 -10.26
C ASP A 206 -21.61 -5.36 -9.12
N ALA A 207 -20.98 -5.02 -7.99
CA ALA A 207 -21.68 -4.48 -6.83
C ALA A 207 -20.94 -3.30 -6.15
N PHE A 208 -21.67 -2.21 -5.91
CA PHE A 208 -21.23 -1.11 -5.06
C PHE A 208 -22.14 -0.98 -3.83
N ILE A 209 -21.61 -1.31 -2.65
CA ILE A 209 -22.38 -1.40 -1.40
C ILE A 209 -21.83 -0.40 -0.37
N VAL A 210 -22.69 0.47 0.15
CA VAL A 210 -22.35 1.43 1.21
C VAL A 210 -23.30 1.32 2.38
N TYR A 211 -22.75 1.02 3.56
CA TYR A 211 -23.51 0.91 4.80
C TYR A 211 -23.68 2.25 5.51
N GLU A 212 -22.57 2.94 5.81
CA GLU A 212 -22.59 4.30 6.37
C GLU A 212 -21.41 5.09 5.82
N ILE A 213 -21.69 6.23 5.21
CA ILE A 213 -20.67 7.17 4.74
C ILE A 213 -20.99 8.60 5.17
N ARG A 214 -19.96 9.30 5.64
CA ARG A 214 -19.99 10.74 5.92
C ARG A 214 -18.90 11.40 5.10
N LEU A 215 -19.32 12.27 4.19
CA LEU A 215 -18.44 13.01 3.29
C LEU A 215 -18.92 14.45 3.15
N SER A 216 -18.00 15.36 2.82
CA SER A 216 -18.36 16.74 2.47
C SER A 216 -18.50 16.90 0.96
N ASN A 217 -17.61 16.29 0.19
CA ASN A 217 -17.61 16.34 -1.27
C ASN A 217 -17.48 14.94 -1.88
N LEU A 218 -18.18 14.73 -2.98
CA LEU A 218 -18.21 13.48 -3.74
C LEU A 218 -18.06 13.75 -5.23
N CYS A 219 -17.12 13.05 -5.86
CA CYS A 219 -17.00 12.93 -7.31
C CYS A 219 -16.92 11.43 -7.66
N VAL A 220 -17.93 10.90 -8.36
CA VAL A 220 -17.95 9.50 -8.83
C VAL A 220 -18.14 9.48 -10.33
N TRP A 221 -17.19 8.85 -11.02
CA TRP A 221 -17.30 8.46 -12.42
C TRP A 221 -17.42 6.95 -12.50
N LEU A 222 -18.55 6.49 -13.04
CA LEU A 222 -18.94 5.09 -13.06
C LEU A 222 -19.43 4.73 -14.45
N LEU A 223 -18.71 3.86 -15.17
CA LEU A 223 -19.11 3.51 -16.54
C LEU A 223 -20.11 2.35 -16.57
N CYS A 224 -19.87 1.27 -15.83
CA CYS A 224 -20.70 0.07 -15.83
C CYS A 224 -20.85 -0.51 -14.42
N THR A 225 -22.09 -0.66 -13.94
CA THR A 225 -22.39 -1.44 -12.73
C THR A 225 -23.72 -2.14 -12.77
N ASP A 226 -23.75 -3.36 -12.23
CA ASP A 226 -24.99 -4.13 -12.15
C ASP A 226 -25.86 -3.65 -10.97
N ALA A 227 -25.27 -3.38 -9.80
CA ALA A 227 -26.02 -2.95 -8.60
C ALA A 227 -25.34 -1.83 -7.80
N ILE A 228 -26.16 -0.87 -7.34
CA ILE A 228 -25.77 0.16 -6.36
C ILE A 228 -26.73 0.09 -5.16
N ILE A 229 -26.19 -0.21 -3.98
CA ILE A 229 -26.93 -0.35 -2.72
C ILE A 229 -26.44 0.68 -1.71
N LEU A 230 -27.35 1.56 -1.27
CA LEU A 230 -27.08 2.61 -0.29
C LEU A 230 -28.03 2.46 0.90
N LEU A 231 -27.48 2.11 2.07
CA LEU A 231 -28.26 1.86 3.28
C LEU A 231 -28.35 3.09 4.20
N LYS A 232 -27.36 4.00 4.17
CA LYS A 232 -27.40 5.26 4.94
C LYS A 232 -26.39 6.28 4.39
N SER A 233 -26.89 7.46 3.99
CA SER A 233 -26.04 8.60 3.59
C SER A 233 -26.56 9.89 4.21
N VAL A 234 -25.64 10.79 4.59
CA VAL A 234 -25.96 12.11 5.17
C VAL A 234 -25.94 13.21 4.11
N TYR A 235 -25.59 12.90 2.85
CA TYR A 235 -25.46 13.83 1.74
C TYR A 235 -25.87 13.20 0.39
N PRO A 236 -26.38 13.97 -0.57
CA PRO A 236 -26.79 13.46 -1.88
C PRO A 236 -25.59 12.92 -2.66
N ILE A 237 -25.75 11.71 -3.19
CA ILE A 237 -24.75 11.03 -4.04
C ILE A 237 -25.10 11.32 -5.50
N CYS A 238 -24.25 12.05 -6.20
CA CYS A 238 -24.37 12.26 -7.64
C CYS A 238 -23.59 11.16 -8.38
N VAL A 239 -24.30 10.23 -9.02
CA VAL A 239 -23.71 9.22 -9.90
C VAL A 239 -23.92 9.67 -11.34
N SER A 240 -22.85 9.87 -12.09
CA SER A 240 -22.91 10.08 -13.54
C SER A 240 -22.33 8.88 -14.26
N GLY A 241 -23.15 8.16 -15.05
CA GLY A 241 -22.62 7.28 -16.10
C GLY A 241 -23.22 5.90 -16.33
N CYS A 242 -24.31 5.41 -15.70
CA CYS A 242 -24.83 4.08 -16.10
C CYS A 242 -26.31 3.72 -15.83
N CYS A 243 -26.77 2.69 -16.56
CA CYS A 243 -28.04 1.94 -16.49
C CYS A 243 -28.17 1.05 -15.23
N ALA A 244 -27.78 1.52 -14.05
CA ALA A 244 -27.82 0.72 -12.82
C ALA A 244 -29.20 0.78 -12.13
N GLN A 245 -29.62 -0.30 -11.48
CA GLN A 245 -30.74 -0.26 -10.53
C GLN A 245 -30.25 0.34 -9.20
N MET A 246 -30.73 1.54 -8.87
CA MET A 246 -30.40 2.22 -7.62
C MET A 246 -31.45 1.90 -6.55
N GLN A 247 -31.03 1.29 -5.44
CA GLN A 247 -31.89 1.08 -4.26
C GLN A 247 -31.43 1.96 -3.10
N LEU A 248 -32.32 2.84 -2.66
CA LEU A 248 -32.12 3.72 -1.50
C LEU A 248 -32.98 3.20 -0.35
N PHE A 249 -32.34 2.82 0.75
CA PHE A 249 -33.01 2.54 2.02
C PHE A 249 -32.75 3.72 2.97
N SER A 250 -33.83 4.27 3.55
CA SER A 250 -33.80 5.43 4.45
C SER A 250 -33.84 5.02 5.92
#